data_AF-A0A8J6EP51-F1
#
_entry.id   AF-A0A8J6EP51-F1
#
_cell.length_a   1.000
_cell.length_b   1.000
_cell.length_c   1.000
_cell.angle_alpha   90.00
_cell.angle_beta   90.00
_cell.angle_gamma   90.00
#
_symmetry.space_group_name_H-M   'P 1'
#
loop_
_entity.id
_entity.type
_entity.pdbx_description
1 polymer ?
#
loop_
_entity_poly.entity_id
_entity_poly.type
_entity_poly.pdbx_seq_one_letter_code
_entity_poly.pdbx_strand_id
1 'polypeptide(L)'
;MPSSLVSPLRSQVQQVRLFKEEEIYSDLYLTICEWPGDSSKLIVFGFNTSVSGMLMNMITDDNHRDIYVSTVSSPPVTPCTDCRESPQGSCLLHNFMLYTKYQVVYPFPTFQPAFQLKKDHVVLLNTSFTLVACAVSVHPGGDTECRRVLYSRQSEHFARASSRSTSAPSSSSNSPPSSECCSPTRPGTPPSVTRAREFMAGLLRRAREGSGVEAEDRGERPGPSRPSVVLHCDSETSWPRPNNAAYMKANNHPDEPSYINYTQLRYVLGQGPHTMRESELEDDKISLPFVVTDLKGQRLKVLNNKAVFKGQQLVVEQLTLDFEYVINEVIRHDASWSHQFCAFNDYDIVILETCPETNQVVMNIGLLLLAMPDPPDGFCRPITYHTSIKIAWDLQTAVFRTLKVDDLTPVKSQTSGSVWSAYRKNCVDTVMKCLVPENSVRFVNRMTNESLHKGCSLKVLADSVRYTWIVL
;
A
#
# COMPACT_ATOMS: atom_id res chain seq x y z
N MET A 1 14.37 28.42 -42.06
CA MET A 1 14.41 27.70 -40.77
C MET A 1 14.00 26.26 -41.05
N PRO A 2 14.85 25.25 -40.83
CA PRO A 2 14.64 23.91 -41.36
C PRO A 2 13.54 23.20 -40.57
N SER A 3 12.45 22.89 -41.26
CA SER A 3 11.24 22.19 -40.79
C SER A 3 11.42 20.67 -40.65
N SER A 4 12.65 20.18 -40.46
CA SER A 4 13.01 18.76 -40.65
C SER A 4 13.60 18.06 -39.41
N LEU A 5 13.45 18.61 -38.20
CA LEU A 5 14.09 18.04 -36.99
C LEU A 5 13.15 17.25 -36.06
N VAL A 6 11.84 17.28 -36.29
CA VAL A 6 10.89 16.50 -35.47
C VAL A 6 10.53 15.23 -36.23
N SER A 7 11.16 14.12 -35.83
CA SER A 7 10.75 12.81 -36.31
C SER A 7 9.37 12.48 -35.72
N PRO A 8 8.45 11.84 -36.47
CA PRO A 8 7.27 11.26 -35.86
C PRO A 8 7.70 10.25 -34.79
N LEU A 9 6.82 9.96 -33.82
CA LEU A 9 7.03 8.82 -32.94
C LEU A 9 7.37 7.61 -33.81
N ARG A 10 8.55 7.00 -33.57
CA ARG A 10 8.98 5.81 -34.31
C ARG A 10 7.91 4.71 -34.15
N SER A 11 7.92 3.75 -35.08
CA SER A 11 7.06 2.56 -35.08
C SER A 11 6.81 2.03 -33.67
N GLN A 12 5.55 1.76 -33.36
CA GLN A 12 5.10 1.12 -32.11
C GLN A 12 6.06 0.01 -31.67
N VAL A 13 6.68 0.19 -30.50
CA VAL A 13 7.75 -0.72 -30.01
C VAL A 13 7.17 -1.93 -29.29
N GLN A 14 6.03 -1.75 -28.62
CA GLN A 14 5.39 -2.81 -27.83
C GLN A 14 3.88 -2.58 -27.80
N GLN A 15 3.11 -3.67 -27.84
CA GLN A 15 1.67 -3.69 -27.59
C GLN A 15 1.38 -4.76 -26.55
N VAL A 16 0.61 -4.41 -25.52
CA VAL A 16 0.24 -5.34 -24.46
C VAL A 16 -1.25 -5.18 -24.17
N ARG A 17 -1.94 -6.30 -23.96
CA ARG A 17 -3.32 -6.32 -23.46
C ARG A 17 -3.29 -6.45 -21.94
N LEU A 18 -3.78 -5.42 -21.25
CA LEU A 18 -3.90 -5.43 -19.79
C LEU A 18 -5.05 -6.34 -19.33
N PHE A 19 -4.95 -6.87 -18.11
CA PHE A 19 -6.00 -7.65 -17.44
C PHE A 19 -6.58 -8.75 -18.34
N LYS A 20 -5.70 -9.51 -18.99
CA LYS A 20 -6.10 -10.60 -19.88
C LYS A 20 -6.89 -11.62 -19.04
N GLU A 21 -7.98 -12.15 -19.59
CA GLU A 21 -8.93 -13.07 -18.89
C GLU A 21 -9.94 -12.38 -17.95
N GLU A 22 -9.85 -11.07 -17.72
CA GLU A 22 -10.85 -10.34 -16.94
C GLU A 22 -11.99 -9.78 -17.81
N GLU A 23 -13.22 -9.99 -17.35
CA GLU A 23 -14.40 -9.33 -17.88
C GLU A 23 -14.60 -7.99 -17.16
N ILE A 24 -14.35 -6.90 -17.88
CA ILE A 24 -14.48 -5.53 -17.36
C ILE A 24 -15.77 -4.93 -17.91
N TYR A 25 -16.75 -4.74 -17.03
CA TYR A 25 -18.09 -4.26 -17.39
C TYR A 25 -18.27 -2.74 -17.35
N SER A 26 -17.28 -2.00 -16.84
CA SER A 26 -17.28 -0.53 -16.75
C SER A 26 -15.92 0.05 -17.06
N ASP A 27 -15.88 1.29 -17.54
CA ASP A 27 -14.63 1.98 -17.84
C ASP A 27 -13.79 2.14 -16.56
N LEU A 28 -12.54 1.69 -16.61
CA LEU A 28 -11.60 1.78 -15.48
C LEU A 28 -10.93 3.15 -15.44
N TYR A 29 -10.67 3.66 -14.24
CA TYR A 29 -9.68 4.71 -14.02
C TYR A 29 -8.30 4.08 -14.03
N LEU A 30 -7.54 4.32 -15.10
CA LEU A 30 -6.19 3.78 -15.25
C LEU A 30 -5.14 4.78 -14.77
N THR A 31 -4.17 4.28 -14.02
CA THR A 31 -2.94 4.98 -13.66
C THR A 31 -1.76 4.07 -13.94
N ILE A 32 -0.79 4.55 -14.73
CA ILE A 32 0.46 3.86 -15.01
C ILE A 32 1.55 4.47 -14.11
N CYS A 33 2.33 3.64 -13.45
CA CYS A 33 3.42 4.09 -12.59
C CYS A 33 4.76 3.43 -12.94
N GLU A 34 5.84 4.16 -12.67
CA GLU A 34 7.23 3.68 -12.72
C GLU A 34 7.82 3.72 -11.31
N TRP A 35 8.65 2.73 -10.99
CA TRP A 35 9.37 2.70 -9.71
C TRP A 35 10.49 3.76 -9.70
N PRO A 36 10.95 4.22 -8.51
CA PRO A 36 11.97 5.27 -8.41
C PRO A 36 13.32 4.93 -9.06
N GLY A 37 13.75 3.67 -8.99
CA GLY A 37 15.05 3.22 -9.48
C GLY A 37 14.98 2.03 -10.46
N ASP A 38 13.80 1.44 -10.66
CA ASP A 38 13.62 0.30 -11.56
C ASP A 38 12.79 0.66 -12.80
N SER A 39 13.48 0.73 -13.94
CA SER A 39 12.86 0.96 -15.26
C SER A 39 12.61 -0.34 -16.04
N SER A 40 12.92 -1.52 -15.49
CA SER A 40 12.78 -2.80 -16.20
C SER A 40 11.32 -3.24 -16.33
N LYS A 41 10.42 -2.62 -15.57
CA LYS A 41 8.99 -2.91 -15.56
C LYS A 41 8.18 -1.69 -15.18
N LEU A 42 6.91 -1.73 -15.55
CA LEU A 42 5.88 -0.74 -15.23
C LEU A 42 4.77 -1.41 -14.44
N ILE A 43 4.02 -0.63 -13.66
CA ILE A 43 2.81 -1.12 -12.99
C ILE A 43 1.61 -0.28 -13.38
N VAL A 44 0.48 -0.93 -13.63
CA VAL A 44 -0.77 -0.31 -14.03
C VAL A 44 -1.84 -0.65 -13.01
N PHE A 45 -2.46 0.37 -12.44
CA PHE A 45 -3.63 0.26 -11.59
C PHE A 45 -4.87 0.61 -12.39
N GLY A 46 -5.90 -0.20 -12.26
CA GLY A 46 -7.24 0.06 -12.75
C GLY A 46 -8.25 -0.11 -11.64
N PHE A 47 -9.16 0.84 -11.46
CA PHE A 47 -10.26 0.71 -10.52
C PHE A 47 -11.52 1.33 -11.07
N ASN A 48 -12.66 0.82 -10.62
CA ASN A 48 -13.96 1.38 -10.94
C ASN A 48 -14.33 2.46 -9.91
N THR A 49 -14.88 3.57 -10.38
CA THR A 49 -15.73 4.41 -9.55
C THR A 49 -17.16 4.09 -9.95
N SER A 50 -17.94 3.47 -9.07
CA SER A 50 -19.36 3.23 -9.26
C SER A 50 -20.12 4.55 -9.36
N VAL A 51 -20.07 5.19 -10.54
CA VAL A 51 -20.95 6.29 -10.96
C VAL A 51 -20.82 6.46 -12.47
N SER A 52 -21.61 5.70 -13.22
CA SER A 52 -22.10 6.15 -14.52
C SER A 52 -23.52 5.64 -14.70
N GLY A 53 -24.47 6.58 -14.61
CA GLY A 53 -25.91 6.36 -14.56
C GLY A 53 -26.53 5.93 -15.87
N MET A 54 -26.10 4.81 -16.46
CA MET A 54 -26.76 4.20 -17.61
C MET A 54 -26.80 2.67 -17.53
N LEU A 55 -27.46 2.15 -16.50
CA LEU A 55 -28.43 1.05 -16.59
C LEU A 55 -28.94 0.78 -15.17
N MET A 56 -30.10 1.33 -14.82
CA MET A 56 -30.74 1.17 -13.49
C MET A 56 -31.18 -0.28 -13.16
N ASN A 57 -30.79 -1.26 -13.98
CA ASN A 57 -31.20 -2.66 -13.87
C ASN A 57 -30.05 -3.64 -13.63
N MET A 58 -28.80 -3.18 -13.53
CA MET A 58 -27.70 -4.01 -13.03
C MET A 58 -27.31 -3.49 -11.64
N ILE A 59 -27.52 -4.35 -10.65
CA ILE A 59 -27.17 -4.13 -9.25
C ILE A 59 -25.65 -3.90 -9.21
N THR A 60 -25.21 -2.64 -9.21
CA THR A 60 -23.85 -2.35 -8.76
C THR A 60 -23.85 -2.64 -7.27
N ASP A 61 -23.04 -3.60 -6.86
CA ASP A 61 -22.81 -3.82 -5.44
C ASP A 61 -21.99 -2.64 -4.93
N ASP A 62 -22.69 -1.57 -4.53
CA ASP A 62 -22.10 -0.30 -4.10
C ASP A 62 -21.17 -0.44 -2.87
N ASN A 63 -21.16 -1.62 -2.25
CA ASN A 63 -20.32 -1.93 -1.09
C ASN A 63 -18.90 -2.40 -1.47
N HIS A 64 -18.69 -2.82 -2.71
CA HIS A 64 -17.42 -3.36 -3.17
C HIS A 64 -16.84 -2.54 -4.34
N ARG A 65 -15.51 -2.50 -4.43
CA ARG A 65 -14.81 -2.01 -5.63
C ARG A 65 -13.77 -3.01 -6.08
N ASP A 66 -13.81 -3.31 -7.37
CA ASP A 66 -12.79 -4.11 -8.03
C ASP A 66 -11.53 -3.25 -8.28
N ILE A 67 -10.39 -3.76 -7.83
CA ILE A 67 -9.06 -3.20 -8.10
C ILE A 67 -8.29 -4.20 -8.95
N TYR A 68 -7.81 -3.72 -10.08
CA TYR A 68 -7.01 -4.48 -11.04
C TYR A 68 -5.58 -3.93 -11.02
N VAL A 69 -4.60 -4.83 -10.92
CA VAL A 69 -3.18 -4.46 -10.92
C VAL A 69 -2.46 -5.32 -11.94
N SER A 70 -1.68 -4.69 -12.83
CA SER A 70 -0.84 -5.37 -13.81
C SER A 70 0.58 -4.83 -13.77
N THR A 71 1.56 -5.70 -13.57
CA THR A 71 2.99 -5.40 -13.75
C THR A 71 3.43 -5.92 -15.12
N VAL A 72 4.06 -5.07 -15.92
CA VAL A 72 4.43 -5.37 -17.31
C VAL A 72 5.92 -5.12 -17.51
N SER A 73 6.62 -6.05 -18.17
CA SER A 73 8.03 -5.86 -18.52
C SER A 73 8.22 -4.75 -19.56
N SER A 74 9.18 -3.87 -19.32
CA SER A 74 9.59 -2.81 -20.25
C SER A 74 10.36 -3.40 -21.44
N PRO A 75 10.31 -2.75 -22.62
CA PRO A 75 11.13 -3.15 -23.75
C PRO A 75 12.62 -2.87 -23.46
N PRO A 76 13.55 -3.64 -24.06
CA PRO A 76 14.97 -3.44 -23.83
C PRO A 76 15.43 -2.08 -24.38
N VAL A 77 16.00 -1.23 -23.51
CA VAL A 77 16.52 0.10 -23.88
C VAL A 77 17.79 -0.01 -24.73
N THR A 78 18.56 -1.08 -24.52
CA THR A 78 19.78 -1.43 -25.28
C THR A 78 19.66 -2.86 -25.83
N PRO A 79 20.39 -3.22 -26.90
CA PRO A 79 20.40 -4.60 -27.40
C PRO A 79 20.69 -5.60 -26.28
N CYS A 80 19.74 -6.50 -26.02
CA CYS A 80 19.83 -7.50 -24.95
C CYS A 80 20.36 -8.82 -25.52
N THR A 81 21.45 -9.33 -24.94
CA THR A 81 22.06 -10.62 -25.32
C THR A 81 21.10 -11.77 -25.08
N ASP A 82 20.43 -11.80 -23.93
CA ASP A 82 19.48 -12.86 -23.59
C ASP A 82 18.27 -12.88 -24.53
N CYS A 83 17.81 -11.71 -25.00
CA CYS A 83 16.74 -11.65 -26.01
C CYS A 83 17.19 -12.21 -27.35
N ARG A 84 18.45 -11.95 -27.75
CA ARG A 84 19.02 -12.43 -29.00
C ARG A 84 19.26 -13.94 -28.98
N GLU A 85 19.63 -14.48 -27.82
CA GLU A 85 19.88 -15.92 -27.62
C GLU A 85 18.58 -16.70 -27.32
N SER A 86 17.51 -16.00 -26.92
CA SER A 86 16.21 -16.63 -26.66
C SER A 86 15.57 -17.15 -27.95
N PRO A 87 15.16 -18.43 -28.01
CA PRO A 87 14.46 -18.99 -29.18
C PRO A 87 13.10 -18.32 -29.45
N GLN A 88 12.55 -17.62 -28.47
CA GLN A 88 11.27 -16.90 -28.56
C GLN A 88 11.45 -15.42 -28.98
N GLY A 89 12.70 -14.97 -29.19
CA GLY A 89 13.04 -13.60 -29.57
C GLY A 89 13.00 -12.58 -28.42
N SER A 90 12.71 -13.04 -27.19
CA SER A 90 12.71 -12.21 -25.99
C SER A 90 13.04 -13.05 -24.75
N CYS A 91 13.82 -12.47 -23.83
CA CYS A 91 14.16 -13.10 -22.55
C CYS A 91 13.08 -12.82 -21.50
N LEU A 92 13.15 -13.49 -20.35
CA LEU A 92 12.13 -13.37 -19.31
C LEU A 92 12.07 -11.94 -18.75
N LEU A 93 13.19 -11.25 -18.61
CA LEU A 93 13.24 -9.86 -18.14
C LEU A 93 12.41 -8.89 -19.01
N HIS A 94 12.33 -9.15 -20.32
CA HIS A 94 11.68 -8.27 -21.29
C HIS A 94 10.37 -8.88 -21.85
N ASN A 95 9.92 -10.01 -21.32
CA ASN A 95 8.74 -10.72 -21.80
C ASN A 95 7.98 -11.41 -20.67
N PHE A 96 7.53 -10.61 -19.71
CA PHE A 96 6.61 -11.07 -18.67
C PHE A 96 5.53 -10.04 -18.39
N MET A 97 4.41 -10.54 -17.91
CA MET A 97 3.31 -9.78 -17.38
C MET A 97 2.75 -10.54 -16.18
N LEU A 98 2.46 -9.82 -15.11
CA LEU A 98 1.84 -10.34 -13.91
C LEU A 98 0.59 -9.50 -13.65
N TYR A 99 -0.54 -10.14 -13.39
CA TYR A 99 -1.75 -9.43 -13.04
C TYR A 99 -2.50 -10.08 -11.89
N THR A 100 -3.25 -9.27 -11.16
CA THR A 100 -4.12 -9.69 -10.07
C THR A 100 -5.36 -8.79 -10.02
N LYS A 101 -6.43 -9.33 -9.44
CA LYS A 101 -7.67 -8.63 -9.13
C LYS A 101 -8.00 -8.91 -7.67
N TYR A 102 -8.41 -7.87 -6.96
CA TYR A 102 -8.99 -8.02 -5.62
C TYR A 102 -10.11 -7.02 -5.40
N GLN A 103 -10.92 -7.28 -4.38
CA GLN A 103 -12.03 -6.43 -3.99
C GLN A 103 -11.70 -5.69 -2.71
N VAL A 104 -12.15 -4.44 -2.62
CA VAL A 104 -12.07 -3.62 -1.42
C VAL A 104 -13.46 -3.19 -0.98
N VAL A 105 -13.64 -2.98 0.32
CA VAL A 105 -14.90 -2.57 0.96
C VAL A 105 -14.81 -1.17 1.52
N TYR A 106 -15.96 -0.57 1.84
CA TYR A 106 -16.03 0.70 2.55
C TYR A 106 -15.46 0.59 3.98
N PRO A 107 -14.70 1.59 4.48
CA PRO A 107 -14.23 2.78 3.76
C PRO A 107 -13.14 2.42 2.74
N PHE A 108 -13.40 2.72 1.47
CA PHE A 108 -12.52 2.28 0.39
C PHE A 108 -11.10 2.83 0.58
N PRO A 109 -10.04 1.98 0.57
CA PRO A 109 -8.67 2.38 0.82
C PRO A 109 -8.21 3.54 -0.08
N THR A 110 -7.36 4.42 0.45
CA THR A 110 -6.80 5.52 -0.32
C THR A 110 -5.77 5.02 -1.33
N PHE A 111 -5.80 5.55 -2.56
CA PHE A 111 -4.75 5.30 -3.55
C PHE A 111 -3.53 6.19 -3.28
N GLN A 112 -2.39 5.61 -2.94
CA GLN A 112 -1.18 6.29 -2.47
C GLN A 112 0.08 5.84 -3.23
N PRO A 113 0.14 5.97 -4.58
CA PRO A 113 1.19 5.37 -5.40
C PRO A 113 2.61 5.79 -4.99
N ALA A 114 2.79 7.04 -4.54
CA ALA A 114 4.08 7.56 -4.08
C ALA A 114 4.65 6.78 -2.88
N PHE A 115 3.81 6.24 -1.99
CA PHE A 115 4.23 5.41 -0.85
C PHE A 115 4.16 3.92 -1.18
N GLN A 116 3.16 3.50 -1.96
CA GLN A 116 2.95 2.10 -2.34
C GLN A 116 4.09 1.55 -3.20
N LEU A 117 4.78 2.41 -3.97
CA LEU A 117 5.85 2.04 -4.89
C LEU A 117 7.22 2.63 -4.51
N LYS A 118 7.35 3.19 -3.30
CA LYS A 118 8.58 3.87 -2.87
C LYS A 118 9.79 2.93 -2.78
N LYS A 119 9.56 1.62 -2.59
CA LYS A 119 10.59 0.58 -2.63
C LYS A 119 10.59 -0.10 -3.99
N ASP A 120 11.75 -0.08 -4.66
CA ASP A 120 11.93 -0.72 -5.97
C ASP A 120 11.51 -2.20 -5.93
N HIS A 121 10.88 -2.61 -7.03
CA HIS A 121 10.33 -3.95 -7.24
C HIS A 121 9.17 -4.36 -6.31
N VAL A 122 8.79 -3.54 -5.34
CA VAL A 122 7.72 -3.83 -4.38
C VAL A 122 6.52 -2.93 -4.63
N VAL A 123 5.32 -3.49 -4.48
CA VAL A 123 4.07 -2.74 -4.37
C VAL A 123 3.35 -3.11 -3.07
N LEU A 124 2.85 -2.10 -2.35
CA LEU A 124 1.99 -2.29 -1.18
C LEU A 124 0.52 -2.20 -1.60
N LEU A 125 -0.26 -3.25 -1.38
CA LEU A 125 -1.67 -3.35 -1.77
C LEU A 125 -2.52 -3.47 -0.51
N ASN A 126 -3.37 -2.47 -0.28
CA ASN A 126 -4.36 -2.48 0.81
C ASN A 126 -5.64 -3.14 0.29
N THR A 127 -5.99 -4.30 0.85
CA THR A 127 -7.14 -5.14 0.45
C THR A 127 -8.38 -4.87 1.30
N SER A 128 -8.41 -3.74 2.02
CA SER A 128 -9.31 -3.44 3.15
C SER A 128 -9.05 -4.27 4.40
N PHE A 129 -8.67 -5.55 4.31
CA PHE A 129 -8.47 -6.44 5.47
C PHE A 129 -7.00 -6.69 5.81
N THR A 130 -6.13 -6.59 4.81
CA THR A 130 -4.70 -6.83 4.94
C THR A 130 -3.89 -5.80 4.15
N LEU A 131 -2.63 -5.61 4.55
CA LEU A 131 -1.63 -4.99 3.70
C LEU A 131 -0.73 -6.07 3.11
N VAL A 132 -0.74 -6.20 1.78
CA VAL A 132 0.09 -7.16 1.06
C VAL A 132 1.24 -6.42 0.40
N ALA A 133 2.47 -6.74 0.79
CA ALA A 133 3.68 -6.35 0.08
C ALA A 133 3.98 -7.40 -0.98
N CYS A 134 3.90 -7.02 -2.26
CA CYS A 134 4.19 -7.92 -3.38
C CYS A 134 5.49 -7.48 -4.06
N ALA A 135 6.46 -8.39 -4.16
CA ALA A 135 7.71 -8.13 -4.87
C ALA A 135 7.82 -8.98 -6.15
N VAL A 136 8.30 -8.35 -7.23
CA VAL A 136 8.47 -9.01 -8.53
C VAL A 136 9.87 -8.76 -9.07
N SER A 137 10.70 -9.79 -9.13
CA SER A 137 12.09 -9.73 -9.58
C SER A 137 12.43 -10.83 -10.59
N VAL A 138 13.30 -10.53 -11.55
CA VAL A 138 13.85 -11.53 -12.48
C VAL A 138 15.31 -11.77 -12.12
N HIS A 139 15.67 -13.03 -11.91
CA HIS A 139 17.03 -13.45 -11.56
C HIS A 139 17.69 -14.17 -12.74
N PRO A 140 18.98 -13.91 -13.00
CA PRO A 140 19.74 -14.63 -14.01
C PRO A 140 19.97 -16.09 -13.62
N GLY A 141 20.25 -16.92 -14.62
CA GLY A 141 20.57 -18.34 -14.40
C GLY A 141 21.90 -18.52 -13.67
N GLY A 142 21.93 -19.36 -12.64
CA GLY A 142 23.15 -19.69 -11.88
C GLY A 142 23.30 -18.98 -10.53
N ASP A 143 22.39 -18.06 -10.19
CA ASP A 143 22.37 -17.45 -8.86
C ASP A 143 21.76 -18.45 -7.85
N THR A 144 22.63 -19.10 -7.07
CA THR A 144 22.24 -20.18 -6.12
C THR A 144 21.36 -19.68 -4.98
N GLU A 145 21.32 -18.37 -4.75
CA GLU A 145 20.52 -17.74 -3.72
C GLU A 145 19.70 -16.62 -4.39
N CYS A 146 18.44 -16.90 -4.75
CA CYS A 146 17.53 -15.84 -5.17
C CYS A 146 17.48 -14.80 -4.06
N ARG A 147 18.13 -13.65 -4.27
CA ARG A 147 18.15 -12.54 -3.32
C ARG A 147 16.70 -12.14 -3.04
N ARG A 148 16.22 -12.50 -1.85
CA ARG A 148 14.86 -12.20 -1.40
C ARG A 148 14.71 -10.69 -1.27
N VAL A 149 13.61 -10.17 -1.79
CA VAL A 149 13.32 -8.73 -1.75
C VAL A 149 12.61 -8.33 -0.46
N LEU A 150 11.76 -9.22 0.07
CA LEU A 150 10.97 -8.99 1.28
C LEU A 150 11.61 -9.73 2.47
N TYR A 151 11.15 -10.94 2.75
CA TYR A 151 11.36 -11.61 4.04
C TYR A 151 12.63 -12.47 4.07
N SER A 152 13.51 -12.19 5.04
CA SER A 152 14.73 -12.98 5.27
C SER A 152 14.73 -13.62 6.65
N ARG A 153 14.62 -14.94 6.66
CA ARG A 153 14.60 -15.77 7.88
C ARG A 153 15.95 -15.79 8.64
N GLN A 154 17.02 -15.25 8.08
CA GLN A 154 18.39 -15.39 8.63
C GLN A 154 18.87 -14.20 9.49
N SER A 155 18.03 -13.22 9.80
CA SER A 155 18.50 -11.96 10.42
C SER A 155 18.87 -12.03 11.91
N GLU A 156 18.81 -13.20 12.57
CA GLU A 156 19.22 -13.32 13.97
C GLU A 156 20.72 -13.61 14.19
N HIS A 157 21.47 -14.02 13.16
CA HIS A 157 22.88 -14.36 13.34
C HIS A 157 23.85 -13.16 13.28
N PHE A 158 23.47 -12.02 12.69
CA PHE A 158 24.35 -10.85 12.57
C PHE A 158 24.26 -9.88 13.76
N ALA A 159 23.17 -9.89 14.52
CA ALA A 159 23.04 -9.03 15.71
C ALA A 159 23.89 -9.50 16.91
N ARG A 160 24.31 -10.77 16.94
CA ARG A 160 25.08 -11.35 18.04
C ARG A 160 26.61 -11.28 17.87
N ALA A 161 27.09 -10.89 16.69
CA ALA A 161 28.52 -10.77 16.37
C ALA A 161 29.12 -9.39 16.72
N SER A 162 28.29 -8.35 16.97
CA SER A 162 28.77 -7.01 17.36
C SER A 162 28.98 -6.81 18.86
N SER A 163 28.84 -7.83 19.70
CA SER A 163 29.03 -7.73 21.16
C SER A 163 30.30 -8.40 21.70
N ARG A 164 31.25 -8.79 20.84
CA ARG A 164 32.55 -9.35 21.27
C ARG A 164 33.72 -8.71 20.53
N SER A 165 34.11 -7.52 20.96
CA SER A 165 35.51 -7.06 21.01
C SER A 165 35.59 -5.64 21.55
N THR A 166 35.82 -5.51 22.86
CA THR A 166 36.35 -4.27 23.43
C THR A 166 37.40 -4.65 24.47
N SER A 167 38.61 -4.93 23.99
CA SER A 167 39.82 -4.87 24.80
C SER A 167 40.31 -3.43 24.78
N ALA A 168 40.28 -2.77 25.94
CA ALA A 168 40.87 -1.45 26.14
C ALA A 168 42.39 -1.47 25.90
N PRO A 169 42.95 -0.32 25.50
CA PRO A 169 44.06 0.18 26.30
C PRO A 169 43.96 1.68 26.63
N SER A 170 44.72 1.99 27.68
CA SER A 170 44.84 3.19 28.49
C SER A 170 45.25 4.49 27.78
N SER A 171 44.60 5.57 28.22
CA SER A 171 45.06 6.94 28.43
C SER A 171 46.37 7.41 27.78
N SER A 172 46.28 8.44 26.94
CA SER A 172 47.12 9.64 27.09
C SER A 172 46.45 10.87 26.46
N SER A 173 46.52 11.96 27.21
CA SER A 173 46.08 13.32 26.94
C SER A 173 46.72 13.93 25.70
N ASN A 174 45.96 14.73 24.94
CA ASN A 174 46.39 16.04 24.41
C ASN A 174 45.24 16.75 23.70
N SER A 175 44.88 17.92 24.23
CA SER A 175 43.95 18.88 23.63
C SER A 175 44.64 19.68 22.50
N PRO A 176 43.86 20.20 21.52
CA PRO A 176 44.23 21.44 20.85
C PRO A 176 43.10 22.50 20.88
N PRO A 177 43.42 23.77 20.55
CA PRO A 177 42.70 24.94 21.02
C PRO A 177 41.58 25.43 20.09
N SER A 178 40.75 26.29 20.67
CA SER A 178 39.67 27.11 20.12
C SER A 178 40.07 27.99 18.92
N SER A 179 39.18 28.10 17.92
CA SER A 179 39.14 29.24 16.99
C SER A 179 37.69 29.67 16.74
N GLU A 180 37.49 30.98 16.72
CA GLU A 180 36.20 31.69 16.69
C GLU A 180 35.68 31.97 15.27
N CYS A 181 34.35 32.15 15.21
CA CYS A 181 33.56 33.03 14.33
C CYS A 181 33.34 32.70 12.84
N CYS A 182 32.05 32.56 12.47
CA CYS A 182 31.34 33.43 11.51
C CYS A 182 29.86 32.99 11.36
N SER A 183 28.92 33.90 11.61
CA SER A 183 27.49 33.75 11.29
C SER A 183 27.20 34.18 9.85
N PRO A 184 26.38 33.45 9.05
CA PRO A 184 25.93 33.95 7.77
C PRO A 184 24.50 34.52 7.81
N THR A 185 24.40 35.69 7.19
CA THR A 185 23.25 36.52 6.87
C THR A 185 22.17 35.77 6.08
N ARG A 186 20.91 36.11 6.36
CA ARG A 186 19.69 35.48 5.81
C ARG A 186 19.52 35.76 4.29
N PRO A 187 19.41 34.74 3.42
CA PRO A 187 19.04 34.95 2.01
C PRO A 187 17.54 35.22 1.87
N GLY A 188 17.18 36.18 1.03
CA GLY A 188 15.78 36.49 0.68
C GLY A 188 15.06 35.31 0.02
N THR A 189 13.76 35.21 0.27
CA THR A 189 12.91 34.12 -0.22
C THR A 189 12.92 34.04 -1.76
N PRO A 190 13.12 32.85 -2.36
CA PRO A 190 13.11 32.68 -3.81
C PRO A 190 11.74 33.06 -4.42
N PRO A 191 11.70 33.59 -5.66
CA PRO A 191 10.45 33.99 -6.32
C PRO A 191 9.44 32.84 -6.51
N SER A 192 9.89 31.58 -6.49
CA SER A 192 9.04 30.39 -6.47
C SER A 192 8.23 30.24 -5.18
N VAL A 193 8.81 30.61 -4.03
CA VAL A 193 8.16 30.56 -2.71
C VAL A 193 7.13 31.68 -2.58
N THR A 194 7.40 32.85 -3.15
CA THR A 194 6.44 33.97 -3.21
C THR A 194 5.24 33.62 -4.09
N ARG A 195 5.46 33.02 -5.28
CA ARG A 195 4.37 32.56 -6.16
C ARG A 195 3.54 31.44 -5.55
N ALA A 196 4.16 30.51 -4.82
CA ALA A 196 3.44 29.45 -4.12
C ALA A 196 2.55 30.01 -2.99
N ARG A 197 3.02 31.03 -2.26
CA ARG A 197 2.23 31.73 -1.24
C ARG A 197 1.05 32.50 -1.83
N GLU A 198 1.24 33.18 -2.95
CA GLU A 198 0.17 33.91 -3.64
C GLU A 198 -0.89 32.95 -4.22
N PHE A 199 -0.46 31.80 -4.74
CA PHE A 199 -1.37 30.75 -5.22
C PHE A 199 -2.22 30.16 -4.08
N MET A 200 -1.61 29.87 -2.92
CA MET A 200 -2.34 29.39 -1.73
C MET A 200 -3.28 30.44 -1.15
N ALA A 201 -2.87 31.71 -1.12
CA ALA A 201 -3.76 32.81 -0.71
C ALA A 201 -4.98 32.94 -1.64
N GLY A 202 -4.78 32.72 -2.95
CA GLY A 202 -5.87 32.69 -3.94
C GLY A 202 -6.79 31.47 -3.84
N LEU A 203 -6.31 30.34 -3.32
CA LEU A 203 -7.12 29.15 -3.04
C LEU A 203 -7.95 29.33 -1.76
N LEU A 204 -7.35 29.89 -0.70
CA LEU A 204 -8.01 30.19 0.56
C LEU A 204 -9.08 31.30 0.44
N ARG A 205 -8.85 32.30 -0.41
CA ARG A 205 -9.83 33.36 -0.66
C ARG A 205 -11.07 32.81 -1.38
N ARG A 206 -10.88 31.96 -2.39
CA ARG A 206 -11.98 31.27 -3.09
C ARG A 206 -12.74 30.29 -2.21
N ALA A 207 -12.06 29.65 -1.25
CA ALA A 207 -12.71 28.79 -0.27
C ALA A 207 -13.59 29.57 0.72
N ARG A 208 -13.26 30.83 1.03
CA ARG A 208 -14.07 31.71 1.90
C ARG A 208 -15.25 32.35 1.16
N GLU A 209 -15.08 32.65 -0.12
CA GLU A 209 -16.16 33.18 -0.97
C GLU A 209 -17.21 32.10 -1.34
N GLY A 210 -16.86 30.82 -1.23
CA GLY A 210 -17.77 29.69 -1.46
C GLY A 210 -18.60 29.23 -0.25
N SER A 211 -18.34 29.75 0.95
CA SER A 211 -19.11 29.45 2.17
C SER A 211 -20.00 30.64 2.55
N GLY A 212 -21.06 30.87 1.78
CA GLY A 212 -22.14 31.77 2.17
C GLY A 212 -22.93 31.15 3.32
N VAL A 213 -22.73 31.66 4.54
CA VAL A 213 -23.60 31.38 5.70
C VAL A 213 -24.18 32.72 6.14
N GLU A 214 -25.43 32.96 5.77
CA GLU A 214 -26.28 33.91 6.48
C GLU A 214 -26.77 33.24 7.76
N ALA A 215 -26.66 33.97 8.86
CA ALA A 215 -27.12 33.56 10.17
C ALA A 215 -28.60 33.94 10.33
N GLU A 216 -29.46 32.98 10.67
CA GLU A 216 -30.72 33.30 11.34
C GLU A 216 -30.96 32.38 12.55
N ASP A 217 -31.20 33.08 13.65
CA ASP A 217 -31.53 32.65 15.00
C ASP A 217 -33.05 32.41 15.12
N ARG A 218 -33.47 31.32 15.79
CA ARG A 218 -34.73 31.25 16.56
C ARG A 218 -34.93 29.89 17.26
N GLY A 219 -34.91 29.95 18.60
CA GLY A 219 -36.08 29.66 19.43
C GLY A 219 -36.43 28.20 19.79
N GLU A 220 -36.22 27.88 21.08
CA GLU A 220 -36.68 26.68 21.79
C GLU A 220 -38.21 26.54 21.89
N ARG A 221 -38.73 25.29 21.98
CA ARG A 221 -39.47 24.76 23.17
C ARG A 221 -39.90 23.27 23.02
N PRO A 222 -40.14 22.55 24.15
CA PRO A 222 -40.22 21.07 24.22
C PRO A 222 -41.65 20.50 24.29
N GLY A 223 -41.80 19.20 23.99
CA GLY A 223 -43.04 18.44 24.11
C GLY A 223 -42.81 16.91 24.15
N PRO A 224 -43.77 16.10 24.62
CA PRO A 224 -43.57 15.25 25.80
C PRO A 224 -43.35 13.74 25.55
N SER A 225 -42.77 13.12 26.58
CA SER A 225 -42.55 11.69 26.82
C SER A 225 -43.82 10.83 26.96
N ARG A 226 -43.75 9.57 26.50
CA ARG A 226 -44.53 8.41 27.00
C ARG A 226 -43.98 7.06 26.44
N PRO A 227 -44.30 5.90 27.03
CA PRO A 227 -43.38 5.16 27.90
C PRO A 227 -42.87 3.82 27.34
N SER A 228 -41.80 3.34 27.96
CA SER A 228 -41.16 2.04 27.78
C SER A 228 -42.10 0.87 28.06
N VAL A 229 -42.08 -0.14 27.18
CA VAL A 229 -42.59 -1.48 27.45
C VAL A 229 -41.40 -2.36 27.85
N VAL A 230 -41.50 -2.89 29.06
CA VAL A 230 -40.60 -3.87 29.67
C VAL A 230 -40.83 -5.22 28.99
N LEU A 231 -39.77 -5.83 28.46
CA LEU A 231 -39.72 -7.25 28.16
C LEU A 231 -38.57 -7.86 28.96
N HIS A 232 -38.94 -8.51 30.05
CA HIS A 232 -38.11 -9.48 30.75
C HIS A 232 -37.89 -10.68 29.83
N CYS A 233 -36.63 -11.12 29.69
CA CYS A 233 -36.34 -12.49 29.29
C CYS A 233 -35.12 -12.95 30.09
N ASP A 234 -35.40 -13.63 31.20
CA ASP A 234 -34.48 -14.58 31.81
C ASP A 234 -34.40 -15.79 30.89
N SER A 235 -33.18 -16.17 30.49
CA SER A 235 -32.81 -17.57 30.23
C SER A 235 -31.30 -17.65 30.06
N GLU A 236 -30.66 -18.24 31.06
CA GLU A 236 -29.34 -18.85 30.97
C GLU A 236 -29.35 -19.88 29.84
N THR A 237 -28.51 -19.69 28.84
CA THR A 237 -28.12 -20.78 27.93
C THR A 237 -26.62 -20.74 27.77
N SER A 238 -25.99 -21.69 28.46
CA SER A 238 -24.58 -22.03 28.36
C SER A 238 -24.22 -22.43 26.94
N TRP A 239 -23.23 -21.76 26.36
CA TRP A 239 -22.63 -22.16 25.09
C TRP A 239 -21.75 -23.39 25.32
N PRO A 240 -21.90 -24.49 24.55
CA PRO A 240 -21.02 -25.64 24.66
C PRO A 240 -19.64 -25.31 24.10
N ARG A 241 -18.60 -25.54 24.90
CA ARG A 241 -17.19 -25.57 24.45
C ARG A 241 -17.01 -26.65 23.37
N PRO A 242 -16.50 -26.35 22.18
CA PRO A 242 -16.00 -27.37 21.27
C PRO A 242 -14.61 -27.81 21.75
N ASN A 243 -14.53 -29.04 22.24
CA ASN A 243 -13.28 -29.70 22.60
C ASN A 243 -12.64 -30.26 21.32
N ASN A 244 -11.85 -29.44 20.61
CA ASN A 244 -11.06 -29.89 19.47
C ASN A 244 -9.57 -29.93 19.83
N ALA A 245 -9.21 -30.94 20.61
CA ALA A 245 -7.83 -31.39 20.77
C ALA A 245 -7.60 -32.61 19.86
N ALA A 246 -7.46 -32.39 18.56
CA ALA A 246 -6.80 -33.31 17.61
C ALA A 246 -6.76 -32.64 16.23
N TYR A 247 -5.64 -32.83 15.51
CA TYR A 247 -5.29 -32.27 14.20
C TYR A 247 -4.63 -30.89 14.19
N MET A 248 -3.43 -30.83 14.77
CA MET A 248 -2.37 -29.96 14.26
C MET A 248 -1.11 -30.82 14.10
N LYS A 249 -0.86 -31.31 12.89
CA LYS A 249 0.47 -31.77 12.49
C LYS A 249 1.12 -30.61 11.72
N ALA A 250 1.43 -29.55 12.45
CA ALA A 250 2.14 -28.40 11.91
C ALA A 250 3.65 -28.66 12.04
N ASN A 251 4.38 -28.55 10.92
CA ASN A 251 5.84 -28.41 10.89
C ASN A 251 6.23 -26.99 11.37
N ASN A 252 5.78 -26.59 12.54
CA ASN A 252 6.11 -25.30 13.13
C ASN A 252 7.42 -25.43 13.92
N HIS A 253 8.45 -24.73 13.45
CA HIS A 253 9.62 -24.42 14.28
C HIS A 253 9.20 -23.39 15.36
N PRO A 254 9.74 -23.48 16.58
CA PRO A 254 9.22 -22.77 17.76
C PRO A 254 9.45 -21.24 17.80
N ASP A 255 10.17 -20.64 16.86
CA ASP A 255 10.66 -19.25 16.97
C ASP A 255 9.98 -18.23 16.04
N GLU A 256 9.01 -18.63 15.20
CA GLU A 256 8.37 -17.73 14.22
C GLU A 256 6.95 -17.35 14.65
N PRO A 257 6.61 -16.04 14.72
CA PRO A 257 5.26 -15.61 15.04
C PRO A 257 4.23 -16.20 14.08
N SER A 258 3.17 -16.81 14.63
CA SER A 258 2.17 -17.54 13.84
C SER A 258 1.34 -16.67 12.89
N TYR A 259 1.41 -15.35 13.02
CA TYR A 259 0.69 -14.40 12.17
C TYR A 259 1.43 -14.05 10.87
N ILE A 260 2.70 -14.44 10.74
CA ILE A 260 3.49 -14.14 9.54
C ILE A 260 2.98 -15.01 8.40
N ASN A 261 2.44 -14.38 7.36
CA ASN A 261 2.10 -15.04 6.10
C ASN A 261 3.04 -14.56 4.98
N TYR A 262 3.93 -15.46 4.55
CA TYR A 262 4.88 -15.23 3.47
C TYR A 262 4.79 -16.35 2.42
N THR A 263 4.65 -15.96 1.16
CA THR A 263 4.68 -16.89 0.02
C THR A 263 5.73 -16.46 -1.00
N GLN A 264 6.36 -17.45 -1.65
CA GLN A 264 7.31 -17.23 -2.73
C GLN A 264 7.06 -18.25 -3.82
N LEU A 265 6.82 -17.75 -5.04
CA LEU A 265 6.60 -18.54 -6.24
C LEU A 265 7.63 -18.16 -7.31
N ARG A 266 8.10 -19.17 -8.05
CA ARG A 266 9.11 -19.01 -9.09
C ARG A 266 8.54 -19.42 -10.44
N TYR A 267 8.79 -18.66 -11.49
CA TYR A 267 8.21 -18.83 -12.81
C TYR A 267 9.29 -18.81 -13.91
N VAL A 268 9.08 -19.58 -14.98
CA VAL A 268 9.99 -19.65 -16.14
C VAL A 268 9.25 -19.64 -17.47
N LEU A 269 9.96 -19.21 -18.52
CA LEU A 269 9.52 -19.32 -19.91
C LEU A 269 9.59 -20.78 -20.39
N GLY A 270 8.56 -21.27 -21.09
CA GLY A 270 8.64 -22.51 -21.86
C GLY A 270 7.36 -23.33 -21.94
N GLN A 271 7.22 -24.08 -23.04
CA GLN A 271 6.37 -25.25 -23.14
C GLN A 271 7.17 -26.46 -22.65
N GLY A 272 6.60 -27.25 -21.76
CA GLY A 272 7.17 -28.50 -21.28
C GLY A 272 6.02 -29.48 -21.08
N PRO A 273 6.28 -30.79 -21.07
CA PRO A 273 5.24 -31.80 -21.20
C PRO A 273 4.14 -31.61 -20.16
N HIS A 274 2.90 -31.87 -20.56
CA HIS A 274 1.68 -31.90 -19.75
C HIS A 274 1.76 -33.02 -18.69
N THR A 275 2.75 -32.97 -17.80
CA THR A 275 2.94 -33.94 -16.71
C THR A 275 3.74 -33.31 -15.57
N MET A 276 3.36 -32.11 -15.15
CA MET A 276 3.54 -31.76 -13.74
C MET A 276 2.15 -31.53 -13.19
N ARG A 277 1.72 -32.44 -12.30
CA ARG A 277 0.58 -32.17 -11.41
C ARG A 277 0.84 -30.81 -10.79
N GLU A 278 -0.15 -29.93 -10.83
CA GLU A 278 -0.24 -28.75 -9.98
C GLU A 278 0.16 -29.22 -8.58
N SER A 279 1.41 -28.96 -8.23
CA SER A 279 2.03 -29.51 -7.04
C SER A 279 1.38 -28.78 -5.90
N GLU A 280 0.35 -29.37 -5.29
CA GLU A 280 -0.26 -29.04 -3.98
C GLU A 280 0.26 -27.70 -3.46
N LEU A 281 -0.09 -26.62 -4.16
CA LEU A 281 0.17 -25.29 -3.65
C LEU A 281 -0.76 -25.26 -2.45
N GLU A 282 -0.20 -25.04 -1.26
CA GLU A 282 -1.02 -24.71 -0.09
C GLU A 282 -1.66 -23.35 -0.39
N ASP A 283 -2.73 -23.40 -1.18
CA ASP A 283 -3.50 -22.27 -1.70
C ASP A 283 -3.96 -21.37 -0.53
N ASP A 284 -4.21 -22.02 0.62
CA ASP A 284 -4.54 -21.42 1.91
C ASP A 284 -3.58 -20.31 2.38
N LYS A 285 -2.34 -20.24 1.87
CA LYS A 285 -1.37 -19.19 2.23
C LYS A 285 -1.33 -18.03 1.24
N ILE A 286 -1.82 -18.19 0.02
CA ILE A 286 -1.74 -17.16 -1.02
C ILE A 286 -2.77 -16.07 -0.73
N SER A 287 -2.31 -14.87 -0.36
CA SER A 287 -3.22 -13.76 -0.04
C SER A 287 -3.84 -13.12 -1.28
N LEU A 288 -3.05 -12.95 -2.35
CA LEU A 288 -3.53 -12.44 -3.63
C LEU A 288 -3.24 -13.45 -4.75
N PRO A 289 -4.26 -13.87 -5.53
CA PRO A 289 -4.04 -14.72 -6.68
C PRO A 289 -3.35 -13.91 -7.78
N PHE A 290 -2.21 -14.40 -8.24
CA PHE A 290 -1.48 -13.82 -9.37
C PHE A 290 -1.53 -14.76 -10.56
N VAL A 291 -1.83 -14.20 -11.73
CA VAL A 291 -1.61 -14.87 -13.00
C VAL A 291 -0.39 -14.27 -13.67
N VAL A 292 0.53 -15.14 -14.06
CA VAL A 292 1.81 -14.76 -14.67
C VAL A 292 1.85 -15.28 -16.10
N THR A 293 2.04 -14.38 -17.05
CA THR A 293 2.07 -14.69 -18.48
C THR A 293 3.27 -14.04 -19.18
N ASP A 294 3.57 -14.49 -20.39
CA ASP A 294 4.39 -13.72 -21.32
C ASP A 294 3.56 -12.55 -21.90
N LEU A 295 4.15 -11.72 -22.75
CA LEU A 295 3.44 -10.58 -23.35
C LEU A 295 2.41 -10.98 -24.42
N LYS A 296 2.48 -12.22 -24.92
CA LYS A 296 1.44 -12.83 -25.78
C LYS A 296 0.28 -13.38 -24.93
N GLY A 297 0.46 -13.40 -23.61
CA GLY A 297 -0.45 -13.90 -22.61
C GLY A 297 -0.51 -15.43 -22.55
N GLN A 298 0.60 -16.13 -22.84
CA GLN A 298 0.78 -17.54 -22.51
C GLN A 298 1.23 -17.65 -21.05
N ARG A 299 0.59 -18.51 -20.26
CA ARG A 299 0.93 -18.67 -18.84
C ARG A 299 2.36 -19.20 -18.66
N LEU A 300 3.11 -18.60 -17.74
CA LEU A 300 4.41 -19.10 -17.35
C LEU A 300 4.27 -20.35 -16.48
N LYS A 301 5.32 -21.16 -16.47
CA LYS A 301 5.36 -22.38 -15.65
C LYS A 301 5.87 -22.08 -14.27
N VAL A 302 5.14 -22.53 -13.26
CA VAL A 302 5.59 -22.53 -11.87
C VAL A 302 6.70 -23.57 -11.69
N LEU A 303 7.82 -23.16 -11.13
CA LEU A 303 8.89 -24.04 -10.68
C LEU A 303 8.65 -24.43 -9.22
N ASN A 304 8.83 -25.71 -8.90
CA ASN A 304 8.88 -26.16 -7.51
C ASN A 304 10.02 -25.44 -6.76
N ASN A 305 9.78 -24.95 -5.54
CA ASN A 305 10.75 -24.22 -4.72
C ASN A 305 12.05 -24.99 -4.43
N LYS A 306 12.06 -26.33 -4.56
CA LYS A 306 13.28 -27.16 -4.40
C LYS A 306 14.02 -27.44 -5.72
N ALA A 307 13.44 -27.10 -6.87
CA ALA A 307 14.06 -27.36 -8.16
C ALA A 307 15.22 -26.40 -8.44
N VAL A 308 16.35 -26.94 -8.88
CA VAL A 308 17.49 -26.16 -9.37
C VAL A 308 17.27 -25.88 -10.86
N PHE A 309 17.12 -24.62 -11.23
CA PHE A 309 16.95 -24.18 -12.61
C PHE A 309 18.14 -23.31 -13.04
N LYS A 310 18.69 -23.58 -14.23
CA LYS A 310 19.90 -22.92 -14.74
C LYS A 310 19.62 -21.71 -15.64
N GLY A 311 18.36 -21.39 -15.93
CA GLY A 311 17.98 -20.25 -16.76
C GLY A 311 17.40 -19.08 -15.95
N GLN A 312 16.96 -18.03 -16.64
CA GLN A 312 16.26 -16.91 -15.99
C GLN A 312 14.97 -17.38 -15.33
N GLN A 313 14.71 -16.86 -14.13
CA GLN A 313 13.49 -17.14 -13.37
C GLN A 313 12.89 -15.84 -12.84
N LEU A 314 11.57 -15.74 -12.87
CA LEU A 314 10.80 -14.66 -12.28
C LEU A 314 10.36 -15.13 -10.89
N VAL A 315 10.61 -14.31 -9.88
CA VAL A 315 10.26 -14.58 -8.49
C VAL A 315 9.17 -13.59 -8.09
N VAL A 316 8.08 -14.13 -7.54
CA VAL A 316 6.96 -13.37 -6.97
C VAL A 316 6.90 -13.69 -5.49
N GLU A 317 7.11 -12.67 -4.66
CA GLU A 317 7.02 -12.77 -3.20
C GLU A 317 5.77 -12.03 -2.73
N GLN A 318 5.05 -12.59 -1.76
CA GLN A 318 4.00 -11.90 -1.02
C GLN A 318 4.29 -11.98 0.47
N LEU A 319 4.24 -10.84 1.13
CA LEU A 319 4.24 -10.76 2.58
C LEU A 319 2.97 -10.04 3.03
N THR A 320 2.21 -10.63 3.94
CA THR A 320 0.88 -10.13 4.31
C THR A 320 0.83 -9.77 5.78
N LEU A 321 0.30 -8.59 6.08
CA LEU A 321 -0.01 -8.13 7.43
C LEU A 321 -1.53 -8.05 7.61
N ASP A 322 -2.06 -8.84 8.53
CA ASP A 322 -3.49 -8.86 8.89
C ASP A 322 -3.84 -7.70 9.82
N PHE A 323 -4.79 -6.85 9.42
CA PHE A 323 -5.13 -5.66 10.20
C PHE A 323 -5.86 -5.98 11.49
N GLU A 324 -6.75 -6.97 11.51
CA GLU A 324 -7.49 -7.34 12.72
C GLU A 324 -6.56 -7.94 13.77
N TYR A 325 -5.60 -8.77 13.34
CA TYR A 325 -4.56 -9.28 14.21
C TYR A 325 -3.77 -8.13 14.84
N VAL A 326 -3.26 -7.21 14.02
CA VAL A 326 -2.52 -6.03 14.49
C VAL A 326 -3.36 -5.21 15.48
N ILE A 327 -4.60 -4.86 15.13
CA ILE A 327 -5.48 -4.06 15.97
C ILE A 327 -5.68 -4.74 17.33
N ASN A 328 -5.99 -6.04 17.33
CA ASN A 328 -6.22 -6.78 18.57
C ASN A 328 -4.96 -6.88 19.45
N GLU A 329 -3.79 -7.14 18.86
CA GLU A 329 -2.52 -7.19 19.59
C GLU A 329 -2.18 -5.83 20.20
N VAL A 330 -2.28 -4.74 19.43
CA VAL A 330 -1.96 -3.40 19.91
C VAL A 330 -2.92 -2.96 21.01
N ILE A 331 -4.21 -3.23 20.87
CA ILE A 331 -5.19 -2.93 21.92
C ILE A 331 -4.87 -3.72 23.19
N ARG A 332 -4.54 -5.01 23.08
CA ARG A 332 -4.27 -5.86 24.24
C ARG A 332 -3.00 -5.45 24.99
N HIS A 333 -1.96 -5.04 24.28
CA HIS A 333 -0.63 -4.85 24.85
C HIS A 333 -0.24 -3.39 25.09
N ASP A 334 -0.73 -2.44 24.28
CA ASP A 334 -0.23 -1.07 24.27
C ASP A 334 -1.29 0.00 24.55
N ALA A 335 -2.59 -0.30 24.41
CA ALA A 335 -3.64 0.69 24.66
C ALA A 335 -3.93 0.85 26.16
N SER A 336 -3.84 2.08 26.67
CA SER A 336 -4.17 2.42 28.06
C SER A 336 -5.64 2.17 28.42
N TRP A 337 -6.52 2.29 27.41
CA TRP A 337 -7.97 2.09 27.50
C TRP A 337 -8.40 0.65 27.15
N SER A 338 -7.48 -0.30 27.06
CA SER A 338 -7.76 -1.71 26.70
C SER A 338 -8.83 -2.37 27.57
N HIS A 339 -8.88 -2.02 28.86
CA HIS A 339 -9.88 -2.50 29.81
C HIS A 339 -11.31 -2.01 29.53
N GLN A 340 -11.47 -0.94 28.75
CA GLN A 340 -12.76 -0.39 28.34
C GLN A 340 -13.24 -0.99 27.01
N PHE A 341 -12.32 -1.52 26.20
CA PHE A 341 -12.59 -2.01 24.86
C PHE A 341 -13.58 -3.18 24.86
N CYS A 342 -14.55 -3.13 23.95
CA CYS A 342 -15.52 -4.21 23.73
C CYS A 342 -15.29 -4.91 22.39
N ALA A 343 -15.33 -4.15 21.31
CA ALA A 343 -15.14 -4.61 19.93
C ALA A 343 -14.85 -3.41 19.02
N PHE A 344 -14.24 -3.63 17.87
CA PHE A 344 -14.20 -2.63 16.79
C PHE A 344 -15.22 -2.98 15.70
N ASN A 345 -15.75 -1.95 15.04
CA ASN A 345 -16.75 -2.09 13.99
C ASN A 345 -16.15 -2.00 12.59
N ASP A 346 -15.19 -1.07 12.42
CA ASP A 346 -14.69 -0.69 11.10
C ASP A 346 -13.34 0.04 11.25
N TYR A 347 -12.50 0.00 10.20
CA TYR A 347 -11.16 0.55 10.22
C TYR A 347 -10.70 1.04 8.84
N ASP A 348 -9.81 2.05 8.84
CA ASP A 348 -9.23 2.63 7.62
C ASP A 348 -7.71 2.79 7.77
N ILE A 349 -6.95 2.21 6.85
CA ILE A 349 -5.48 2.19 6.91
C ILE A 349 -4.89 3.13 5.87
N VAL A 350 -4.04 4.04 6.33
CA VAL A 350 -3.32 5.01 5.49
C VAL A 350 -1.82 4.84 5.71
N ILE A 351 -1.07 4.66 4.63
CA ILE A 351 0.39 4.64 4.68
C ILE A 351 0.88 6.09 4.91
N LEU A 352 1.71 6.28 5.93
CA LEU A 352 2.30 7.58 6.25
C LEU A 352 3.71 7.75 5.69
N GLU A 353 4.49 6.65 5.64
CA GLU A 353 5.85 6.65 5.10
C GLU A 353 6.27 5.22 4.71
N THR A 354 7.10 5.10 3.67
CA THR A 354 7.78 3.86 3.31
C THR A 354 9.28 4.18 3.21
N CYS A 355 10.10 3.65 4.11
CA CYS A 355 11.55 3.80 4.06
C CYS A 355 12.17 2.58 3.34
N PRO A 356 12.58 2.72 2.07
CA PRO A 356 13.12 1.61 1.29
C PRO A 356 14.48 1.12 1.78
N GLU A 357 15.26 1.97 2.46
CA GLU A 357 16.58 1.63 3.00
C GLU A 357 16.49 0.70 4.22
N THR A 358 15.55 0.97 5.14
CA THR A 358 15.35 0.18 6.36
C THR A 358 14.23 -0.84 6.23
N ASN A 359 13.62 -0.97 5.05
CA ASN A 359 12.47 -1.85 4.80
C ASN A 359 11.28 -1.63 5.74
N GLN A 360 11.05 -0.40 6.19
CA GLN A 360 9.97 -0.09 7.14
C GLN A 360 8.82 0.63 6.45
N VAL A 361 7.60 0.16 6.71
CA VAL A 361 6.35 0.80 6.30
C VAL A 361 5.67 1.35 7.55
N VAL A 362 5.52 2.67 7.62
CA VAL A 362 4.79 3.35 8.68
C VAL A 362 3.38 3.60 8.21
N MET A 363 2.39 3.15 8.98
CA MET A 363 0.98 3.32 8.66
C MET A 363 0.19 3.78 9.88
N ASN A 364 -0.93 4.45 9.62
CA ASN A 364 -1.92 4.83 10.59
C ASN A 364 -3.17 3.97 10.37
N ILE A 365 -3.78 3.52 11.45
CA ILE A 365 -5.00 2.71 11.48
C ILE A 365 -6.04 3.55 12.21
N GLY A 366 -6.98 4.12 11.48
CA GLY A 366 -8.16 4.76 12.03
C GLY A 366 -9.15 3.69 12.43
N LEU A 367 -9.71 3.79 13.63
CA LEU A 367 -10.53 2.72 14.21
C LEU A 367 -11.85 3.30 14.74
N LEU A 368 -12.97 2.72 14.31
CA LEU A 368 -14.27 2.89 14.94
C LEU A 368 -14.54 1.71 15.87
N LEU A 369 -14.76 1.98 17.16
CA LEU A 369 -14.88 0.94 18.17
C LEU A 369 -15.94 1.23 19.22
N LEU A 370 -16.37 0.19 19.93
CA LEU A 370 -17.21 0.26 21.12
C LEU A 370 -16.33 0.11 22.36
N ALA A 371 -16.50 1.01 23.32
CA ALA A 371 -15.85 0.93 24.62
C ALA A 371 -16.79 1.41 25.74
N MET A 372 -16.55 0.91 26.94
CA MET A 372 -17.21 1.37 28.16
C MET A 372 -16.70 2.77 28.52
N PRO A 373 -17.58 3.77 28.73
CA PRO A 373 -17.13 5.06 29.22
C PRO A 373 -16.57 4.93 30.65
N ASP A 374 -15.60 5.79 31.00
CA ASP A 374 -15.17 5.97 32.39
C ASP A 374 -16.40 6.26 33.27
N PRO A 375 -16.57 5.58 34.42
CA PRO A 375 -17.83 5.63 35.16
C PRO A 375 -18.08 7.01 35.79
N PRO A 376 -19.24 7.63 35.55
CA PRO A 376 -19.83 8.56 36.50
C PRO A 376 -21.14 7.93 37.00
N ASP A 377 -21.14 7.45 38.26
CA ASP A 377 -22.31 7.06 39.06
C ASP A 377 -23.55 6.56 38.26
N GLY A 378 -23.48 5.36 37.66
CA GLY A 378 -24.66 4.78 37.00
C GLY A 378 -24.39 3.60 36.06
N PHE A 379 -25.46 3.13 35.41
CA PHE A 379 -25.41 2.11 34.36
C PHE A 379 -24.63 2.63 33.14
N CYS A 380 -23.38 2.20 32.99
CA CYS A 380 -22.57 2.47 31.80
C CYS A 380 -22.97 1.53 30.66
N ARG A 381 -23.41 2.08 29.53
CA ARG A 381 -23.54 1.32 28.27
C ARG A 381 -22.32 1.61 27.39
N PRO A 382 -21.83 0.61 26.62
CA PRO A 382 -20.79 0.88 25.62
C PRO A 382 -21.28 1.95 24.63
N ILE A 383 -20.39 2.88 24.28
CA ILE A 383 -20.64 3.87 23.23
C ILE A 383 -19.57 3.79 22.15
N THR A 384 -19.85 4.39 20.99
CA THR A 384 -18.92 4.40 19.85
C THR A 384 -17.87 5.50 20.00
N TYR A 385 -16.62 5.12 19.80
CA TYR A 385 -15.45 5.98 19.79
C TYR A 385 -14.70 5.85 18.46
N HIS A 386 -13.93 6.89 18.17
CA HIS A 386 -12.90 6.91 17.14
C HIS A 386 -11.53 7.06 17.81
N THR A 387 -10.53 6.32 17.33
CA THR A 387 -9.12 6.47 17.71
C THR A 387 -8.22 6.21 16.51
N SER A 388 -6.91 6.39 16.69
CA SER A 388 -5.90 6.08 15.68
C SER A 388 -4.69 5.36 16.30
N ILE A 389 -4.23 4.32 15.62
CA ILE A 389 -3.07 3.52 16.00
C ILE A 389 -2.00 3.68 14.91
N LYS A 390 -0.78 4.07 15.29
CA LYS A 390 0.35 4.17 14.38
C LYS A 390 1.29 3.01 14.63
N ILE A 391 1.65 2.29 13.58
CA ILE A 391 2.60 1.18 13.62
C ILE A 391 3.71 1.34 12.58
N ALA A 392 4.83 0.67 12.80
CA ALA A 392 5.85 0.43 11.78
C ALA A 392 5.95 -1.07 11.52
N TRP A 393 5.86 -1.46 10.26
CA TRP A 393 5.99 -2.84 9.80
C TRP A 393 7.31 -3.03 9.05
N ASP A 394 8.11 -4.00 9.47
CA ASP A 394 9.39 -4.34 8.87
C ASP A 394 9.20 -5.44 7.82
N LEU A 395 9.46 -5.13 6.55
CA LEU A 395 9.29 -6.07 5.42
C LEU A 395 10.34 -7.18 5.41
N GLN A 396 11.46 -7.01 6.13
CA GLN A 396 12.53 -8.00 6.21
C GLN A 396 12.28 -9.05 7.29
N THR A 397 11.75 -8.62 8.44
CA THR A 397 11.45 -9.51 9.57
C THR A 397 9.98 -9.89 9.68
N ALA A 398 9.10 -9.22 8.92
CA ALA A 398 7.65 -9.30 8.99
C ALA A 398 7.01 -8.83 10.31
N VAL A 399 7.81 -8.40 11.28
CA VAL A 399 7.35 -7.92 12.58
C VAL A 399 6.83 -6.49 12.48
N PHE A 400 5.73 -6.20 13.15
CA PHE A 400 5.28 -4.84 13.37
C PHE A 400 5.59 -4.37 14.79
N ARG A 401 5.76 -3.06 14.96
CA ARG A 401 5.90 -2.40 16.27
C ARG A 401 4.92 -1.25 16.40
N THR A 402 4.36 -1.09 17.59
CA THR A 402 3.52 0.07 17.92
C THR A 402 4.38 1.32 18.06
N LEU A 403 4.00 2.39 17.37
CA LEU A 403 4.64 3.70 17.47
C LEU A 403 3.83 4.64 18.37
N LYS A 404 2.49 4.60 18.25
CA LYS A 404 1.60 5.46 19.01
C LYS A 404 0.19 4.87 19.06
N VAL A 405 -0.45 4.95 20.21
CA VAL A 405 -1.90 4.73 20.37
C VAL A 405 -2.51 6.05 20.84
N ASP A 406 -3.50 6.57 20.09
CA ASP A 406 -4.21 7.80 20.46
C ASP A 406 -5.37 7.51 21.45
N ASP A 407 -5.84 8.55 22.15
CA ASP A 407 -6.96 8.44 23.09
C ASP A 407 -8.30 8.21 22.38
N LEU A 408 -9.30 7.72 23.13
CA LEU A 408 -10.65 7.51 22.62
C LEU A 408 -11.41 8.84 22.48
N THR A 409 -11.89 9.14 21.27
CA THR A 409 -12.75 10.32 21.01
C THR A 409 -14.19 9.88 20.75
N PRO A 410 -15.18 10.30 21.57
CA PRO A 410 -16.57 9.90 21.39
C PRO A 410 -17.14 10.37 20.05
N VAL A 411 -17.81 9.48 19.31
CA VAL A 411 -18.48 9.81 18.04
C VAL A 411 -19.90 10.28 18.36
N LYS A 412 -20.13 11.60 18.34
CA LYS A 412 -21.43 12.22 18.66
C LYS A 412 -22.12 12.71 17.40
N SER A 413 -23.16 11.99 16.95
CA SER A 413 -24.02 12.39 15.81
C SER A 413 -23.29 12.58 14.46
N GLN A 414 -22.02 12.18 14.37
CA GLN A 414 -21.22 12.19 13.16
C GLN A 414 -21.57 10.96 12.31
N THR A 415 -21.63 11.14 10.99
CA THR A 415 -21.71 10.01 10.06
C THR A 415 -20.35 9.32 9.95
N SER A 416 -20.31 8.02 9.66
CA SER A 416 -19.05 7.28 9.42
C SER A 416 -18.17 7.97 8.39
N GLY A 417 -18.77 8.45 7.29
CA GLY A 417 -18.04 9.21 6.26
C GLY A 417 -17.39 10.50 6.77
N SER A 418 -18.03 11.21 7.69
CA SER A 418 -17.42 12.42 8.30
C SER A 418 -16.23 12.07 9.20
N VAL A 419 -16.31 10.95 9.94
CA VAL A 419 -15.20 10.45 10.76
C VAL A 419 -14.02 10.06 9.88
N TRP A 420 -14.25 9.27 8.83
CA TRP A 420 -13.20 8.83 7.91
C TRP A 420 -12.58 9.99 7.12
N SER A 421 -13.38 10.98 6.72
CA SER A 421 -12.88 12.20 6.09
C SER A 421 -11.96 13.01 7.02
N ALA A 422 -12.37 13.19 8.29
CA ALA A 422 -11.54 13.88 9.28
C ALA A 422 -10.24 13.12 9.59
N TYR A 423 -10.32 11.80 9.71
CA TYR A 423 -9.17 10.91 9.89
C TYR A 423 -8.16 11.03 8.74
N ARG A 424 -8.63 10.92 7.48
CA ARG A 424 -7.78 11.04 6.29
C ARG A 424 -7.14 12.41 6.17
N LYS A 425 -7.90 13.47 6.50
CA LYS A 425 -7.35 14.84 6.55
C LYS A 425 -6.20 14.96 7.54
N ASN A 426 -6.32 14.37 8.73
CA ASN A 426 -5.24 14.34 9.71
C ASN A 426 -4.01 13.56 9.19
N CYS A 427 -4.22 12.46 8.48
CA CYS A 427 -3.13 11.72 7.83
C CYS A 427 -2.40 12.59 6.79
N VAL A 428 -3.14 13.31 5.93
CA VAL A 428 -2.55 14.27 4.98
C VAL A 428 -1.78 15.36 5.70
N ASP A 429 -2.36 15.96 6.74
CA ASP A 429 -1.69 17.01 7.52
C ASP A 429 -0.37 16.49 8.15
N THR A 430 -0.37 15.25 8.63
CA THR A 430 0.82 14.58 9.18
C THR A 430 1.89 14.38 8.11
N VAL A 431 1.53 13.83 6.95
CA VAL A 431 2.45 13.63 5.82
C VAL A 431 3.02 14.97 5.36
N MET A 432 2.18 15.98 5.18
CA MET A 432 2.61 17.32 4.72
C MET A 432 3.52 18.02 5.72
N LYS A 433 3.32 17.81 7.03
CA LYS A 433 4.18 18.36 8.08
C LYS A 433 5.56 17.73 8.10
N CYS A 434 5.67 16.46 7.70
CA CYS A 434 6.92 15.69 7.71
C CYS A 434 7.57 15.61 6.32
N LEU A 435 6.99 16.24 5.30
CA LEU A 435 7.45 16.11 3.92
C LEU A 435 8.85 16.73 3.73
N VAL A 436 9.81 15.90 3.34
CA VAL A 436 11.14 16.31 2.92
C VAL A 436 11.23 16.16 1.39
N PRO A 437 11.63 17.20 0.63
CA PRO A 437 11.79 17.08 -0.81
C PRO A 437 12.75 15.95 -1.21
N GLU A 438 12.28 15.05 -2.06
CA GLU A 438 13.07 13.95 -2.60
C GLU A 438 13.92 14.41 -3.80
N ASN A 439 14.92 13.62 -4.16
CA ASN A 439 15.74 13.87 -5.36
C ASN A 439 14.87 13.76 -6.61
N SER A 440 15.00 14.70 -7.55
CA SER A 440 14.26 14.74 -8.81
C SER A 440 14.47 13.52 -9.73
N VAL A 441 15.42 12.63 -9.41
CA VAL A 441 15.69 11.40 -10.16
C VAL A 441 15.06 10.16 -9.50
N ARG A 442 14.71 10.22 -8.21
CA ARG A 442 14.17 9.08 -7.46
C ARG A 442 12.77 9.38 -6.97
N PHE A 443 11.82 9.46 -7.89
CA PHE A 443 10.40 9.62 -7.57
C PHE A 443 9.58 8.55 -8.28
N VAL A 444 8.44 8.19 -7.71
CA VAL A 444 7.45 7.35 -8.39
C VAL A 444 6.81 8.19 -9.50
N ASN A 445 7.12 7.89 -10.76
CA ASN A 445 6.46 8.56 -11.88
C ASN A 445 5.02 8.04 -11.99
N ARG A 446 4.04 8.94 -12.06
CA ARG A 446 2.61 8.62 -12.09
C ARG A 446 1.96 9.29 -13.30
N MET A 447 1.48 8.48 -14.23
CA MET A 447 0.85 8.91 -15.48
C MET A 447 -0.64 8.57 -15.48
N THR A 448 -1.49 9.55 -15.75
CA THR A 448 -2.94 9.36 -15.90
C THR A 448 -3.52 10.38 -16.87
N ASN A 449 -4.49 9.98 -17.68
CA ASN A 449 -5.30 10.87 -18.51
C ASN A 449 -6.76 10.42 -18.43
N GLU A 450 -7.59 11.22 -17.76
CA GLU A 450 -8.95 10.85 -17.39
C GLU A 450 -9.98 11.43 -18.38
N SER A 451 -9.63 11.50 -19.67
CA SER A 451 -10.45 12.14 -20.71
C SER A 451 -11.85 11.53 -20.83
N LEU A 452 -11.96 10.20 -20.74
CA LEU A 452 -13.23 9.48 -20.79
C LEU A 452 -14.11 9.75 -19.56
N HIS A 453 -13.48 9.92 -18.39
CA HIS A 453 -14.17 10.04 -17.10
C HIS A 453 -14.54 11.47 -16.73
N LYS A 454 -13.66 12.43 -17.04
CA LYS A 454 -13.83 13.85 -16.70
C LYS A 454 -14.25 14.70 -17.90
N GLY A 455 -14.34 14.11 -19.09
CA GLY A 455 -14.64 14.81 -20.34
C GLY A 455 -13.54 15.80 -20.79
N CYS A 456 -12.40 15.83 -20.11
CA CYS A 456 -11.29 16.74 -20.39
C CYS A 456 -9.98 15.97 -20.47
N SER A 457 -9.26 16.11 -21.58
CA SER A 457 -7.92 15.53 -21.74
C SER A 457 -6.84 16.41 -21.09
N LEU A 458 -5.68 15.80 -20.81
CA LEU A 458 -4.45 16.55 -20.57
C LEU A 458 -4.15 17.51 -21.73
N LYS A 459 -3.50 18.64 -21.40
CA LYS A 459 -3.06 19.64 -22.38
C LYS A 459 -1.64 19.40 -22.89
N VAL A 460 -0.78 18.85 -22.02
CA VAL A 460 0.66 18.68 -22.28
C VAL A 460 1.16 17.41 -21.62
N LEU A 461 2.01 16.65 -22.32
CA LEU A 461 2.90 15.66 -21.74
C LEU A 461 4.29 16.27 -21.64
N ALA A 462 4.82 16.41 -20.42
CA ALA A 462 6.07 17.11 -20.17
C ALA A 462 7.17 16.15 -19.71
N ASP A 463 8.33 16.25 -20.33
CA ASP A 463 9.59 15.74 -19.81
C ASP A 463 10.34 16.89 -19.16
N SER A 464 10.35 16.91 -17.82
CA SER A 464 10.99 17.96 -17.03
C SER A 464 12.51 17.91 -17.06
N VAL A 465 13.11 16.74 -17.32
CA VAL A 465 14.56 16.56 -17.34
C VAL A 465 15.15 17.09 -18.64
N ARG A 466 14.48 16.83 -19.76
CA ARG A 466 14.91 17.26 -21.10
C ARG A 466 14.25 18.57 -21.56
N TYR A 467 13.37 19.15 -20.73
CA TYR A 467 12.60 20.36 -21.07
C TYR A 467 11.81 20.22 -22.38
N THR A 468 11.25 19.03 -22.63
CA THR A 468 10.52 18.70 -23.87
C THR A 468 9.04 18.54 -23.58
N TRP A 469 8.18 19.21 -24.35
CA TRP A 469 6.73 19.14 -24.19
C TRP A 469 6.07 18.60 -25.46
N ILE A 470 5.12 17.69 -25.28
CA ILE A 470 4.19 17.23 -26.33
C ILE A 470 2.84 17.86 -26.03
N VAL A 471 2.33 18.68 -26.95
CA VAL A 471 1.01 19.33 -26.83
C VAL A 471 -0.05 18.38 -27.41
N LEU A 472 -1.16 18.19 -26.68
CA LEU A 472 -2.24 17.26 -27.00
C LEU A 472 -3.47 17.92 -27.63
#